data_AF-A0A0N1L0L4-F1
#
_entry.id   AF-A0A0N1L0L4-F1
#
_cell.length_a   1.000
_cell.length_b   1.000
_cell.length_c   1.000
_cell.angle_alpha   90.00
_cell.angle_beta   90.00
_cell.angle_gamma   90.00
#
_symmetry.space_group_name_H-M   'P 1'
#
loop_
_entity.id
_entity.type
_entity.pdbx_description
1 polymer ?
#
loop_
_entity_poly.entity_id
_entity_poly.type
_entity_poly.pdbx_seq_one_letter_code
_entity_poly.pdbx_strand_id
1 'polypeptide(L)' 'MPTVHVQLFKGRTADQKRAAAVAITEAVVKTLGGNADTVDVIFHDIERHDWATGGVLWSDKAPAPPQSPNAP' A
#
# COMPACT_ATOMS: atom_id res chain seq x y z
N MET A 1 14.88 10.23 -9.40
CA MET A 1 13.86 9.26 -9.85
C MET A 1 13.65 8.24 -8.74
N PRO A 2 12.87 8.57 -7.70
CA PRO A 2 12.54 7.65 -6.61
C PRO A 2 11.49 6.61 -7.04
N THR A 3 11.62 5.38 -6.53
CA THR A 3 10.63 4.32 -6.73
C THR A 3 10.16 3.81 -5.36
N VAL A 4 8.85 3.76 -5.14
CA VAL A 4 8.24 3.29 -3.89
C VAL A 4 7.47 2.00 -4.17
N HIS A 5 7.85 0.92 -3.47
CA HIS A 5 7.13 -0.35 -3.52
C HIS A 5 6.19 -0.46 -2.33
N VAL A 6 4.89 -0.60 -2.60
CA VAL A 6 3.87 -0.80 -1.57
C VAL A 6 3.43 -2.27 -1.64
N GLN A 7 3.87 -3.06 -0.67
CA GLN A 7 3.37 -4.42 -0.47
C GLN A 7 2.20 -4.36 0.51
N LEU A 8 1.04 -4.86 0.09
CA LEU A 8 -0.18 -4.81 0.87
C LEU A 8 -1.03 -6.05 0.60
N PHE A 9 -1.93 -6.37 1.53
CA PHE A 9 -2.88 -7.44 1.26
C PHE A 9 -3.81 -7.10 0.10
N LYS A 10 -4.09 -8.11 -0.73
CA LYS A 10 -5.07 -8.02 -1.80
C LYS A 10 -6.44 -7.58 -1.26
N GLY A 11 -7.17 -6.80 -2.06
CA GLY A 11 -8.54 -6.39 -1.78
C GLY A 11 -8.79 -4.89 -1.78
N ARG A 12 -7.77 -4.06 -2.03
CA ARG A 12 -7.97 -2.62 -2.23
C ARG A 12 -8.55 -2.32 -3.59
N THR A 13 -9.47 -1.36 -3.61
CA THR A 13 -10.07 -0.88 -4.87
C THR A 13 -9.07 -0.03 -5.65
N ALA A 14 -9.32 0.14 -6.95
CA ALA A 14 -8.51 1.03 -7.78
C ALA A 14 -8.52 2.48 -7.25
N ASP A 15 -9.64 2.94 -6.70
CA ASP A 15 -9.77 4.29 -6.14
C ASP A 15 -8.90 4.48 -4.89
N GLN A 16 -8.85 3.48 -4.01
CA GLN A 16 -7.96 3.50 -2.85
C GLN A 16 -6.48 3.53 -3.28
N LYS A 17 -6.09 2.72 -4.27
CA LYS A 17 -4.72 2.75 -4.81
C LYS A 17 -4.39 4.08 -5.48
N ARG A 18 -5.34 4.69 -6.19
CA ARG A 18 -5.17 6.02 -6.79
C ARG A 18 -4.94 7.09 -5.73
N ALA A 19 -5.76 7.12 -4.68
CA ALA A 19 -5.59 8.05 -3.57
C ALA A 19 -4.23 7.86 -2.88
N ALA A 20 -3.82 6.61 -2.64
CA ALA A 20 -2.52 6.29 -2.06
C ALA A 20 -1.35 6.74 -2.94
N ALA A 21 -1.43 6.54 -4.26
CA ALA A 21 -0.39 6.96 -5.19
C ALA A 21 -0.18 8.47 -5.15
N VAL A 22 -1.26 9.26 -5.15
CA VAL A 22 -1.20 10.73 -5.03
C VAL A 22 -0.50 11.13 -3.73
N ALA A 23 -0.96 10.61 -2.59
CA ALA A 23 -0.42 10.98 -1.29
C ALA A 23 1.06 10.59 -1.12
N ILE A 24 1.47 9.41 -1.61
CA ILE A 24 2.86 8.95 -1.55
C ILE A 24 3.74 9.85 -2.44
N THR A 25 3.33 10.13 -3.67
CA THR A 25 4.09 10.98 -4.59
C THR A 25 4.26 12.39 -4.02
N GLU A 26 3.20 12.99 -3.47
CA GLU A 26 3.28 14.29 -2.80
C GLU A 26 4.27 14.29 -1.64
N ALA A 27 4.24 13.25 -0.79
CA ALA A 27 5.17 13.11 0.33
C ALA A 27 6.63 13.00 -0.15
N VAL A 28 6.89 12.22 -1.21
CA VAL A 28 8.22 12.06 -1.80
C VAL A 28 8.73 13.39 -2.36
N VAL A 29 7.95 14.09 -3.17
CA VAL A 29 8.34 15.38 -3.75
C VAL A 29 8.58 16.41 -2.66
N LYS A 30 7.70 16.48 -1.66
CA LYS A 30 7.82 17.42 -0.54
C LYS A 30 9.08 17.21 0.29
N THR A 31 9.52 15.97 0.47
CA THR A 31 10.61 15.62 1.41
C THR A 31 11.96 15.44 0.73
N LEU A 32 11.98 14.88 -0.49
CA LEU A 32 13.19 14.56 -1.24
C LEU A 32 13.42 15.53 -2.41
N GLY A 33 12.48 16.44 -2.70
CA GLY A 33 12.52 17.34 -3.84
C GLY A 33 12.22 16.63 -5.17
N GLY A 34 12.46 17.33 -6.28
CA GLY A 34 12.20 16.83 -7.63
C GLY A 34 10.79 17.13 -8.15
N ASN A 35 10.35 16.38 -9.15
CA ASN A 35 9.03 16.50 -9.77
C ASN A 35 8.21 15.21 -9.59
N ALA A 36 6.89 15.33 -9.66
CA ALA A 36 5.98 14.18 -9.54
C ALA A 36 6.20 13.15 -10.65
N ASP A 37 6.54 13.60 -11.86
CA ASP A 37 6.74 12.73 -13.04
C ASP A 37 7.94 11.78 -12.93
N THR A 38 8.83 11.98 -11.94
CA THR A 38 9.97 11.07 -11.69
C THR A 38 9.76 10.15 -10.50
N VAL A 39 8.57 10.14 -9.90
CA VAL A 39 8.23 9.29 -8.76
C VAL A 39 7.35 8.14 -9.24
N ASP A 40 7.86 6.92 -9.12
CA ASP A 40 7.11 5.71 -9.42
C ASP A 40 6.54 5.08 -8.13
N VAL A 41 5.26 4.71 -8.16
CA VAL A 41 4.61 3.96 -7.06
C VAL A 41 4.08 2.65 -7.61
N ILE A 42 4.59 1.54 -7.08
CA ILE A 42 4.25 0.18 -7.54
C ILE A 42 3.55 -0.56 -6.40
N PHE A 43 2.31 -1.00 -6.66
CA PHE A 43 1.52 -1.79 -5.70
C PHE A 43 1.68 -3.28 -5.98
N HIS A 44 2.03 -4.03 -4.94
CA HIS A 44 2.13 -5.49 -4.95
C HIS A 44 1.06 -6.07 -4.03
N ASP A 45 -0.02 -6.59 -4.62
CA ASP A 45 -1.07 -7.27 -3.87
C ASP A 45 -0.59 -8.66 -3.46
N ILE A 46 -0.53 -8.91 -2.16
CA ILE A 46 -0.10 -10.19 -1.59
C ILE A 46 -1.33 -10.90 -1.02
N GLU A 47 -1.54 -12.16 -1.39
CA GLU A 47 -2.58 -12.97 -0.76
C GLU A 47 -2.22 -13.25 0.69
N ARG A 48 -3.21 -13.45 1.56
CA ARG A 48 -2.94 -13.65 3.00
C ARG A 48 -2.15 -14.92 3.31
N HIS A 49 -2.20 -15.93 2.44
CA HIS A 49 -1.42 -17.15 2.57
C HIS A 49 0.02 -17.01 2.06
N ASP A 50 0.36 -15.89 1.41
CA ASP A 50 1.71 -15.59 0.92
C ASP A 50 2.51 -14.68 1.87
N TRP A 51 1.93 -14.27 3.00
CA TRP A 51 2.57 -13.40 3.99
C TRP A 51 2.55 -14.03 5.38
N ALA A 52 3.72 -14.13 6.02
CA ALA A 52 3.87 -14.50 7.43
C ALA A 52 4.38 -13.36 8.31
N THR A 53 4.00 -13.33 9.58
CA THR A 53 4.61 -12.46 10.60
C THR A 53 4.81 -13.26 11.87
N GLY A 54 6.05 -13.26 12.40
CA GLY A 54 6.41 -14.07 13.57
C GLY A 54 6.25 -15.57 13.33
N GLY A 55 6.46 -16.03 12.09
CA GLY A 55 6.32 -17.45 11.72
C GLY A 55 4.88 -17.94 11.51
N VAL A 56 3.88 -17.07 11.57
CA VAL A 56 2.46 -17.42 11.38
C VAL A 56 1.93 -16.76 10.11
N LEU A 57 1.31 -17.55 9.23
CA LEU A 57 0.66 -17.03 8.02
C LEU A 57 -0.54 -16.16 8.39
N TRP A 58 -0.77 -15.11 7.61
CA TRP A 58 -1.93 -14.24 7.81
C TRP A 58 -3.25 -14.92 7.41
N SER A 59 -3.20 -15.99 6.61
CA SER A 59 -4.34 -16.88 6.37
C SER A 59 -4.83 -17.60 7.62
N ASP A 60 -3.93 -17.88 8.57
CA ASP A 60 -4.23 -18.66 9.78
C ASP A 60 -4.76 -17.78 10.91
N LYS A 61 -4.61 -16.45 10.77
CA LYS A 61 -5.17 -15.46 11.68
C LYS A 61 -6.64 -15.25 11.32
N ALA A 62 -7.52 -15.24 12.34
CA ALA A 62 -8.92 -14.86 12.16
C ALA A 62 -9.02 -13.53 11.36
N PRO A 63 -9.99 -13.42 10.42
CA PRO A 63 -10.14 -12.21 9.62
C PRO A 63 -10.29 -11.01 10.56
N ALA A 64 -9.51 -9.96 10.30
CA ALA A 64 -9.73 -8.70 10.99
C ALA A 64 -11.16 -8.23 10.67
N PRO A 65 -11.89 -7.63 11.64
CA PRO A 65 -13.19 -7.06 11.36
C PRO A 65 -13.10 -6.09 10.17
N PRO A 66 -14.16 -6.00 9.34
CA PRO A 66 -14.15 -5.17 8.14
C PRO A 66 -13.66 -3.76 8.49
N GLN A 67 -12.56 -3.33 7.84
CA GLN A 67 -12.01 -2.00 8.03
C GLN A 67 -13.06 -0.99 7.54
N SER A 68 -13.56 -0.15 8.44
CA SER A 68 -14.51 0.92 8.10
C SER A 68 -13.98 1.74 6.92
N PRO A 69 -14.81 2.02 5.90
CA PRO A 69 -14.37 2.69 4.68
C PRO A 69 -13.95 4.16 4.86
N ASN A 70 -13.98 4.70 6.09
CA ASN A 70 -13.46 6.02 6.44
C ASN A 70 -12.86 5.96 7.84
N ALA A 71 -11.55 5.78 7.94
CA ALA A 71 -10.78 6.34 9.04
C ALA A 71 -10.29 7.73 8.56
N PRO A 72 -10.37 8.77 9.40
CA PRO A 72 -10.12 10.16 9.01
C PRO A 72 -8.71 10.40 8.46
#